data_AF-A6HGH4-F1
#
_entry.id   AF-A6HGH4-F1
#
_cell.length_a   1.000
_cell.length_b   1.000
_cell.length_c   1.000
_cell.angle_alpha   90.00
_cell.angle_beta   90.00
_cell.angle_gamma   90.00
#
_symmetry.space_group_name_H-M   'P 1'
#
loop_
_entity.id
_entity.type
_entity.pdbx_description
1 polymer ?
#
loop_
_entity_poly.entity_id
_entity_poly.type
_entity_poly.pdbx_seq_one_letter_code
_entity_poly.pdbx_strand_id
1 'polypeptide(L)'
;MARRLQDELSAFFFEYDTPRMVLVRNKKVGVIFRLIQLVVLVYVIGWVFVYEKGYQTSSDLISSVSVKLKGLAVTQLQGLGPQVWDVADYVFPAHGDSSFVVMTNFIVTPQQTQGHCAENPEGGICQDDSGCTPGKAERKAQGIRTGNCVPFNGTVKTCEIFGWCPVEVDDKIPRRNLVEEVNGTYMKKCLYHKIQHPLCPVFNLGYVVRESGQDFRSLAEKGGVVGITIDWKCDLDWHVRHCKPIYQFHGLYGEKNLSPGFNFRFARHFVQNGTNRRHLFKVFGIHFDILVDGKAGKFDIIPTMTTIGSGIGIFGVATVLCDLLLLHILPKRHYYKQKKFKYAEDMGPGEGEHDPVATSSTLGLQENMRTS
;
A
#
# COMPACT_ATOMS: atom_id res chain seq x y z
N MET A 1 20.63 -48.73 -48.24
CA MET A 1 20.94 -47.54 -47.42
C MET A 1 19.73 -46.64 -47.23
N ALA A 2 19.06 -46.16 -48.29
CA ALA A 2 17.91 -45.24 -48.16
C ALA A 2 16.77 -45.75 -47.26
N ARG A 3 16.36 -47.03 -47.36
CA ARG A 3 15.35 -47.62 -46.45
C ARG A 3 15.80 -47.65 -45.00
N ARG A 4 17.04 -48.08 -44.74
CA ARG A 4 17.63 -48.12 -43.40
C ARG A 4 17.74 -46.72 -42.77
N LEU A 5 18.07 -45.71 -43.57
CA LEU A 5 18.13 -44.31 -43.14
C LEU A 5 16.73 -43.74 -42.85
N GLN A 6 15.73 -44.16 -43.62
CA GLN A 6 14.33 -43.78 -43.43
C GLN A 6 13.73 -44.46 -42.20
N ASP A 7 14.10 -45.71 -41.91
CA ASP A 7 13.70 -46.44 -40.71
C ASP A 7 14.32 -45.81 -39.45
N GLU A 8 15.62 -45.49 -39.46
CA GLU A 8 16.32 -44.80 -38.36
C GLU A 8 15.76 -43.38 -38.11
N LEU A 9 15.44 -42.63 -39.18
CA LEU A 9 14.76 -41.34 -39.06
C LEU A 9 13.35 -41.51 -38.49
N SER A 10 12.61 -42.55 -38.90
CA SER A 10 11.28 -42.81 -38.36
C SER A 10 11.32 -43.21 -36.89
N ALA A 11 12.32 -43.99 -36.48
CA ALA A 11 12.53 -44.35 -35.08
C ALA A 11 12.84 -43.09 -34.25
N PHE A 12 13.74 -42.23 -34.73
CA PHE A 12 14.07 -40.98 -34.05
C PHE A 12 12.88 -40.01 -33.89
N PHE A 13 11.98 -39.92 -34.87
CA PHE A 13 10.83 -39.00 -34.81
C PHE A 13 9.59 -39.60 -34.15
N PHE A 14 9.41 -40.93 -34.18
CA PHE A 14 8.16 -41.59 -33.76
C PHE A 14 8.33 -42.58 -32.59
N GLU A 15 9.55 -42.87 -32.13
CA GLU A 15 9.76 -43.61 -30.89
C GLU A 15 9.83 -42.67 -29.69
N TYR A 16 9.19 -43.05 -28.60
CA TYR A 16 9.17 -42.30 -27.35
C TYR A 16 9.74 -43.16 -26.21
N ASP A 17 10.90 -42.77 -25.71
CA ASP A 17 11.55 -43.46 -24.61
C ASP A 17 10.81 -43.24 -23.30
N THR A 18 10.49 -44.34 -22.60
CA THR A 18 9.87 -44.31 -21.28
C THR A 18 10.79 -44.95 -20.24
N PRO A 19 10.96 -44.33 -19.06
CA PRO A 19 11.78 -44.92 -18.01
C PRO A 19 11.11 -46.15 -17.43
N ARG A 20 11.87 -47.24 -17.27
CA ARG A 20 11.39 -48.45 -16.61
C ARG A 20 11.25 -48.20 -15.10
N MET A 21 10.02 -48.23 -14.59
CA MET A 21 9.72 -47.98 -13.17
C MET A 21 9.69 -49.26 -12.32
N VAL A 22 10.12 -49.16 -11.06
CA VAL A 22 10.03 -50.25 -10.08
C VAL A 22 8.92 -49.96 -9.08
N LEU A 23 7.89 -50.79 -9.06
CA LEU A 23 6.76 -50.65 -8.15
C LEU A 23 7.02 -51.39 -6.83
N VAL A 24 7.17 -50.65 -5.72
CA VAL A 24 7.37 -51.22 -4.39
C VAL A 24 6.03 -51.37 -3.66
N ARG A 25 5.57 -52.62 -3.49
CA ARG A 25 4.28 -52.93 -2.84
C ARG A 25 4.46 -53.17 -1.33
N ASN A 26 4.55 -52.10 -0.54
CA ASN A 26 4.69 -52.16 0.92
C ASN A 26 3.84 -51.07 1.60
N LYS A 27 2.94 -51.46 2.52
CA LYS A 27 2.03 -50.54 3.23
C LYS A 27 2.77 -49.43 3.97
N LYS A 28 3.84 -49.74 4.71
CA LYS A 28 4.58 -48.74 5.51
C LYS A 28 5.26 -47.69 4.62
N VAL A 29 5.94 -48.15 3.57
CA VAL A 29 6.65 -47.28 2.61
C VAL A 29 5.66 -46.44 1.82
N GLY A 30 4.56 -47.04 1.36
CA GLY A 30 3.50 -46.32 0.66
C GLY A 30 2.86 -45.23 1.51
N VAL A 31 2.60 -45.48 2.80
CA VAL A 31 2.04 -44.48 3.73
C VAL A 31 3.02 -43.32 3.92
N ILE A 32 4.31 -43.58 4.16
CA ILE A 32 5.33 -42.54 4.30
C ILE A 32 5.39 -41.68 3.04
N PHE A 33 5.43 -42.31 1.86
CA PHE A 33 5.47 -41.62 0.57
C PHE A 33 4.24 -40.73 0.35
N ARG A 34 3.03 -41.26 0.60
CA ARG A 34 1.78 -40.49 0.48
C ARG A 34 1.69 -39.34 1.47
N LEU A 35 2.22 -39.50 2.68
CA LEU A 35 2.26 -38.44 3.69
C LEU A 35 3.19 -37.31 3.26
N ILE A 36 4.37 -37.61 2.74
CA ILE A 36 5.29 -36.59 2.20
C ILE A 36 4.64 -35.85 1.03
N GLN A 37 4.02 -36.58 0.09
CA GLN A 37 3.29 -35.95 -1.02
C GLN A 37 2.15 -35.05 -0.52
N LEU A 38 1.40 -35.47 0.51
CA LEU A 38 0.32 -34.69 1.09
C LEU A 38 0.84 -33.42 1.77
N VAL A 39 1.96 -33.50 2.50
CA VAL A 39 2.60 -32.32 3.11
C VAL A 39 3.00 -31.31 2.03
N VAL A 40 3.64 -31.78 0.96
CA VAL A 40 4.02 -30.93 -0.17
C VAL A 40 2.80 -30.31 -0.85
N LEU A 41 1.74 -31.09 -1.07
CA LEU A 41 0.49 -30.61 -1.66
C LEU A 41 -0.15 -29.52 -0.80
N VAL A 42 -0.21 -29.72 0.52
CA VAL A 42 -0.75 -28.74 1.47
C VAL A 42 0.09 -27.47 1.47
N TYR A 43 1.42 -27.58 1.40
CA TYR A 43 2.30 -26.42 1.28
C TYR A 43 2.05 -25.63 -0.01
N VAL A 44 2.04 -26.31 -1.17
CA VAL A 44 1.84 -25.64 -2.46
C VAL A 44 0.45 -24.99 -2.53
N ILE A 45 -0.62 -25.71 -2.18
CA ILE A 45 -1.98 -25.16 -2.27
C ILE A 45 -2.23 -24.13 -1.16
N GLY A 46 -1.90 -24.44 0.09
CA GLY A 46 -2.22 -23.58 1.23
C GLY A 46 -1.32 -22.34 1.32
N TRP A 47 -0.01 -22.54 1.25
CA TRP A 47 0.93 -21.43 1.38
C TRP A 47 1.11 -20.67 0.07
N VAL A 48 1.54 -21.36 -0.99
CA VAL A 48 1.93 -20.68 -2.25
C VAL A 48 0.72 -20.16 -3.02
N PHE A 49 -0.32 -20.98 -3.18
CA PHE A 49 -1.53 -20.54 -3.90
C PHE A 49 -2.42 -19.65 -3.05
N VAL A 50 -2.82 -20.06 -1.84
CA VAL A 50 -3.84 -19.33 -1.07
C VAL A 50 -3.24 -18.17 -0.27
N TYR A 51 -2.17 -18.39 0.50
CA TYR A 51 -1.62 -17.36 1.39
C TYR A 51 -0.83 -16.28 0.65
N GLU A 52 0.12 -16.68 -0.20
CA GLU A 52 0.93 -15.76 -1.03
C GLU A 52 0.20 -15.26 -2.28
N LYS A 53 -0.98 -15.82 -2.59
CA LYS A 53 -1.78 -15.48 -3.78
C LYS A 53 -1.00 -15.58 -5.09
N GLY A 54 -0.22 -16.65 -5.27
CA GLY A 54 0.59 -16.86 -6.49
C GLY A 54 -0.19 -16.93 -7.81
N TYR A 55 -1.52 -16.94 -7.75
CA TYR A 55 -2.41 -16.85 -8.93
C TYR A 55 -2.74 -15.41 -9.35
N GLN A 56 -2.36 -14.40 -8.57
CA GLN A 56 -2.62 -12.99 -8.87
C GLN A 56 -1.38 -12.29 -9.42
N THR A 57 -1.55 -11.43 -10.40
CA THR A 57 -0.59 -10.36 -10.66
C THR A 57 -0.84 -9.21 -9.69
N SER A 58 0.23 -8.75 -9.05
CA SER A 58 0.20 -7.58 -8.19
C SER A 58 0.70 -6.36 -8.95
N SER A 59 0.04 -5.22 -8.75
CA SER A 59 0.49 -3.92 -9.25
C SER A 59 0.47 -2.89 -8.13
N ASP A 60 1.43 -1.98 -8.19
CA ASP A 60 1.51 -0.83 -7.30
C ASP A 60 0.50 0.25 -7.74
N LEU A 61 0.06 1.07 -6.78
CA LEU A 61 -0.95 2.09 -7.01
C LEU A 61 -0.33 3.42 -7.49
N ILE A 62 -0.99 4.07 -8.45
CA ILE A 62 -0.77 5.49 -8.75
C ILE A 62 -1.81 6.31 -7.96
N SER A 63 -1.33 7.21 -7.10
CA SER A 63 -2.19 8.03 -6.24
C SER A 63 -2.06 9.52 -6.57
N SER A 64 -3.11 10.26 -6.25
CA SER A 64 -3.11 11.72 -6.27
C SER A 64 -3.89 12.20 -5.05
N VAL A 65 -3.26 13.06 -4.26
CA VAL A 65 -3.81 13.57 -3.01
C VAL A 65 -4.11 15.05 -3.18
N SER A 66 -5.28 15.46 -2.71
CA SER A 66 -5.65 16.87 -2.62
C SER A 66 -6.25 17.15 -1.25
N VAL A 67 -5.67 18.10 -0.54
CA VAL A 67 -6.06 18.43 0.84
C VAL A 67 -6.72 19.80 0.86
N LYS A 68 -7.84 19.91 1.61
CA LYS A 68 -8.46 21.18 1.93
C LYS A 68 -8.66 21.31 3.43
N LEU A 69 -8.01 22.29 4.03
CA LEU A 69 -8.19 22.62 5.44
C LEU A 69 -9.34 23.62 5.62
N LYS A 70 -9.96 23.56 6.79
CA LYS A 70 -11.02 24.49 7.21
C LYS A 70 -10.83 24.81 8.69
N GLY A 71 -10.87 26.09 9.03
CA GLY A 71 -10.72 26.55 10.39
C GLY A 71 -10.51 28.05 10.42
N LEU A 72 -10.83 28.64 11.57
CA LEU A 72 -10.52 30.02 11.89
C LEU A 72 -9.84 29.99 13.26
N ALA A 73 -8.78 30.77 13.41
CA ALA A 73 -8.14 30.99 14.69
C ALA A 73 -8.16 32.48 15.01
N VAL A 74 -8.27 32.80 16.30
CA VAL A 74 -8.16 34.17 16.78
C VAL A 74 -7.01 34.20 17.75
N THR A 75 -6.07 35.12 17.53
CA THR A 75 -4.99 35.39 18.47
C THR A 75 -5.03 36.86 18.88
N GLN A 76 -4.68 37.13 20.13
CA GLN A 76 -4.58 38.48 20.64
C GLN A 76 -3.10 38.85 20.71
N LEU A 77 -2.64 39.64 19.73
CA LEU A 77 -1.25 40.08 19.68
C LEU A 77 -1.09 41.36 20.51
N GLN A 78 -0.04 41.40 21.33
CA GLN A 78 0.34 42.62 22.05
C GLN A 78 0.73 43.70 21.02
N GLY A 79 -0.04 44.78 20.97
CA GLY A 79 0.19 45.94 20.09
C GLY A 79 -0.61 45.99 18.79
N LEU A 80 -1.19 44.88 18.31
CA LEU A 80 -2.04 44.84 17.09
C LEU A 80 -3.52 44.52 17.36
N GLY A 81 -3.87 44.09 18.57
CA GLY A 81 -5.26 43.72 18.91
C GLY A 81 -5.63 42.30 18.49
N PRO A 82 -6.94 41.97 18.43
CA PRO A 82 -7.41 40.65 18.00
C PRO A 82 -7.22 40.46 16.50
N GLN A 83 -6.41 39.47 16.12
CA GLN A 83 -6.14 39.08 14.73
C GLN A 83 -6.84 37.75 14.42
N VAL A 84 -7.58 37.71 13.31
CA VAL A 84 -8.16 36.48 12.77
C VAL A 84 -7.17 35.86 11.77
N TRP A 85 -7.04 34.54 11.84
CA TRP A 85 -6.24 33.73 10.95
C TRP A 85 -7.15 32.73 10.24
N ASP A 86 -7.05 32.70 8.93
CA ASP A 86 -7.76 31.75 8.09
C ASP A 86 -6.79 30.75 7.43
N VAL A 87 -7.36 29.85 6.64
CA VAL A 87 -6.62 28.78 5.95
C VAL A 87 -5.50 29.33 5.07
N ALA A 88 -5.66 30.51 4.46
CA ALA A 88 -4.65 31.10 3.58
C ALA A 88 -3.46 31.65 4.38
N ASP A 89 -3.63 31.99 5.64
CA ASP A 89 -2.55 32.50 6.47
C ASP A 89 -1.74 31.42 7.20
N TYR A 90 -2.41 30.37 7.68
CA TYR A 90 -1.74 29.35 8.52
C TYR A 90 -1.39 28.05 7.79
N VAL A 91 -1.80 27.86 6.53
CA VAL A 91 -1.49 26.63 5.77
C VAL A 91 -0.45 26.88 4.68
N PHE A 92 0.59 26.05 4.64
CA PHE A 92 1.69 26.16 3.68
C PHE A 92 2.05 24.79 3.08
N PRO A 93 2.19 24.65 1.75
CA PRO A 93 1.75 25.56 0.70
C PRO A 93 0.21 25.54 0.56
N ALA A 94 -0.37 26.63 0.10
CA ALA A 94 -1.82 26.76 -0.07
C ALA A 94 -2.41 25.87 -1.20
N HIS A 95 -1.55 25.27 -2.04
CA HIS A 95 -1.97 24.45 -3.18
C HIS A 95 -2.58 23.10 -2.80
N GLY A 96 -2.45 22.66 -1.54
CA GLY A 96 -3.12 21.45 -1.05
C GLY A 96 -2.54 20.15 -1.63
N ASP A 97 -1.22 20.01 -1.58
CA ASP A 97 -0.47 18.82 -2.01
C ASP A 97 -0.49 17.72 -0.92
N SER A 98 0.14 16.59 -1.21
CA SER A 98 0.42 15.47 -0.30
C SER A 98 1.16 15.87 0.98
N SER A 99 1.88 17.00 0.99
CA SER A 99 2.51 17.57 2.18
C SER A 99 2.04 18.99 2.45
N PHE A 100 1.73 19.29 3.71
CA PHE A 100 1.32 20.62 4.14
C PHE A 100 1.70 20.89 5.59
N VAL A 101 1.95 22.15 5.91
CA VAL A 101 2.24 22.66 7.25
C VAL A 101 1.05 23.44 7.75
N VAL A 102 0.65 23.18 8.99
CA VAL A 102 -0.29 24.02 9.74
C VAL A 102 0.50 24.80 10.78
N MET A 103 0.59 26.12 10.60
CA MET A 103 1.17 27.05 11.56
C MET A 103 0.36 26.99 12.86
N THR A 104 1.08 26.78 13.96
CA THR A 104 0.50 26.68 15.30
C THR A 104 1.08 27.72 16.24
N ASN A 105 2.33 28.11 16.01
CA ASN A 105 3.00 29.17 16.72
C ASN A 105 3.89 29.96 15.75
N PHE A 106 4.08 31.25 15.98
CA PHE A 106 4.91 32.06 15.12
C PHE A 106 5.53 33.21 15.89
N ILE A 107 6.70 33.62 15.44
CA ILE A 107 7.35 34.85 15.85
C ILE A 107 7.37 35.74 14.63
N VAL A 108 6.61 36.82 14.71
CA VAL A 108 6.64 37.88 13.71
C VAL A 108 7.61 38.95 14.15
N THR A 109 8.49 39.38 13.25
CA THR A 109 9.24 40.62 13.40
C THR A 109 8.60 41.62 12.46
N PRO A 110 7.56 42.35 12.95
CA PRO A 110 6.82 43.27 12.10
C PRO A 110 7.70 44.47 11.76
N GLN A 111 7.45 45.08 10.60
CA GLN A 111 8.14 46.29 10.18
C GLN A 111 9.67 46.16 10.28
N GLN A 112 10.25 45.13 9.64
CA GLN A 112 11.67 45.26 9.31
C GLN A 112 11.78 46.37 8.27
N THR A 113 12.26 47.52 8.74
CA THR A 113 12.39 48.76 7.98
C THR A 113 13.62 49.50 8.50
N GLN A 114 14.11 50.44 7.69
CA GLN A 114 14.61 51.69 8.23
C GLN A 114 13.43 52.68 8.15
N GLY A 115 12.91 53.21 9.28
CA GLY A 115 12.01 54.40 9.36
C GLY A 115 10.46 54.22 9.53
N HIS A 116 9.70 55.33 9.74
CA HIS A 116 8.28 55.38 10.22
C HIS A 116 7.29 56.37 9.51
N CYS A 117 5.97 56.03 9.41
CA CYS A 117 4.72 56.89 9.49
C CYS A 117 3.38 56.10 9.20
N ALA A 118 2.18 56.72 9.34
CA ALA A 118 0.83 56.12 9.66
C ALA A 118 -0.34 56.28 8.62
N GLU A 119 -1.50 55.59 8.82
CA GLU A 119 -2.65 55.41 7.86
C GLU A 119 -4.01 55.04 8.55
N ASN A 120 -5.16 54.77 7.89
CA ASN A 120 -6.24 55.61 7.28
C ASN A 120 -7.62 54.90 7.52
N PRO A 121 -8.80 55.57 7.51
CA PRO A 121 -10.05 55.07 8.08
C PRO A 121 -11.16 54.67 7.06
N GLU A 122 -11.20 53.41 6.61
CA GLU A 122 -12.20 52.93 5.61
C GLU A 122 -12.89 51.59 5.96
N GLY A 123 -13.22 51.36 7.24
CA GLY A 123 -13.62 50.03 7.74
C GLY A 123 -15.11 49.62 7.78
N GLY A 124 -15.98 49.99 6.82
CA GLY A 124 -17.24 49.23 6.59
C GLY A 124 -18.59 49.99 6.58
N ILE A 125 -19.69 49.35 6.10
CA ILE A 125 -21.11 49.79 6.28
C ILE A 125 -22.16 48.66 6.20
N CYS A 126 -23.10 48.66 7.19
CA CYS A 126 -24.32 47.86 7.45
C CYS A 126 -25.65 48.40 6.84
N GLN A 127 -26.83 48.00 7.35
CA GLN A 127 -28.20 48.36 6.93
C GLN A 127 -29.30 48.10 8.00
N ASP A 128 -28.99 47.46 9.14
CA ASP A 128 -29.54 47.68 10.50
C ASP A 128 -29.22 46.47 11.41
N ASP A 129 -28.97 46.75 12.69
CA ASP A 129 -28.02 45.98 13.52
C ASP A 129 -28.67 44.91 14.42
N SER A 130 -29.99 44.72 14.36
CA SER A 130 -30.68 43.71 15.18
C SER A 130 -30.68 42.30 14.56
N GLY A 131 -30.26 42.17 13.29
CA GLY A 131 -30.30 40.92 12.53
C GLY A 131 -29.05 40.04 12.65
N CYS A 132 -28.00 40.50 13.32
CA CYS A 132 -26.72 39.81 13.36
C CYS A 132 -26.33 39.58 14.82
N THR A 133 -26.30 38.32 15.24
CA THR A 133 -25.97 37.94 16.62
C THR A 133 -24.45 37.88 16.78
N PRO A 134 -23.86 38.68 17.68
CA PRO A 134 -22.41 38.71 17.87
C PRO A 134 -21.88 37.42 18.48
N GLY A 135 -20.70 36.99 18.02
CA GLY A 135 -19.85 36.03 18.74
C GLY A 135 -20.07 34.54 18.48
N LYS A 136 -20.79 34.11 17.43
CA LYS A 136 -20.94 32.67 17.11
C LYS A 136 -20.29 32.28 15.78
N ALA A 137 -19.21 31.49 15.85
CA ALA A 137 -18.62 30.82 14.69
C ALA A 137 -19.31 29.46 14.46
N GLU A 138 -20.13 29.37 13.42
CA GLU A 138 -20.71 28.09 12.97
C GLU A 138 -19.69 27.31 12.14
N ARG A 139 -19.82 25.96 12.09
CA ARG A 139 -18.90 25.03 11.37
C ARG A 139 -18.68 25.31 9.87
N LYS A 140 -19.31 26.34 9.29
CA LYS A 140 -19.19 26.79 7.89
C LYS A 140 -19.00 28.31 7.74
N ALA A 141 -18.76 29.05 8.83
CA ALA A 141 -18.56 30.49 8.76
C ALA A 141 -17.14 30.82 8.28
N GLN A 142 -17.02 31.84 7.43
CA GLN A 142 -15.73 32.36 6.92
C GLN A 142 -15.26 33.61 7.69
N GLY A 143 -15.85 33.87 8.86
CA GLY A 143 -15.53 35.00 9.74
C GLY A 143 -16.44 35.02 10.97
N ILE A 144 -16.19 35.95 11.90
CA ILE A 144 -16.97 36.13 13.14
C ILE A 144 -18.02 37.22 12.92
N ARG A 145 -19.31 36.92 13.13
CA ARG A 145 -20.38 37.93 13.00
C ARG A 145 -20.18 39.05 14.02
N THR A 146 -20.07 40.29 13.55
CA THR A 146 -19.86 41.50 14.37
C THR A 146 -21.16 42.06 14.92
N GLY A 147 -22.27 41.83 14.24
CA GLY A 147 -23.59 42.27 14.71
C GLY A 147 -24.29 43.29 13.82
N ASN A 148 -23.68 43.70 12.70
CA ASN A 148 -24.23 44.71 11.81
C ASN A 148 -24.62 44.11 10.44
N CYS A 149 -25.61 44.65 9.70
CA CYS A 149 -26.16 44.05 8.45
C CYS A 149 -25.79 44.78 7.12
N VAL A 150 -24.66 44.56 6.44
CA VAL A 150 -24.17 45.28 5.21
C VAL A 150 -24.87 44.97 3.87
N PRO A 151 -25.04 45.91 2.92
CA PRO A 151 -25.51 45.59 1.56
C PRO A 151 -24.41 44.86 0.76
N PHE A 152 -24.71 43.68 0.19
CA PHE A 152 -23.75 42.87 -0.58
C PHE A 152 -23.86 43.11 -2.10
N ASN A 153 -25.06 43.41 -2.61
CA ASN A 153 -25.31 43.84 -4.00
C ASN A 153 -26.63 44.64 -4.06
N GLY A 154 -27.00 45.24 -5.20
CA GLY A 154 -28.12 46.18 -5.36
C GLY A 154 -29.52 45.69 -4.94
N THR A 155 -29.68 44.42 -4.59
CA THR A 155 -30.93 43.81 -4.11
C THR A 155 -30.81 43.03 -2.79
N VAL A 156 -29.62 42.87 -2.18
CA VAL A 156 -29.41 41.97 -1.02
C VAL A 156 -28.51 42.59 0.06
N LYS A 157 -28.92 42.45 1.35
CA LYS A 157 -28.16 42.80 2.56
C LYS A 157 -27.74 41.54 3.33
N THR A 158 -26.56 41.53 3.96
CA THR A 158 -25.91 40.39 4.65
C THR A 158 -25.22 40.83 5.94
N CYS A 159 -25.06 39.93 6.91
CA CYS A 159 -24.34 40.27 8.15
C CYS A 159 -22.84 40.51 7.93
N GLU A 160 -22.33 41.59 8.52
CA GLU A 160 -20.93 41.91 8.64
C GLU A 160 -20.20 40.79 9.40
N ILE A 161 -19.06 40.40 8.83
CA ILE A 161 -18.15 39.44 9.42
C ILE A 161 -16.80 40.13 9.62
N PHE A 162 -16.15 39.84 10.74
CA PHE A 162 -14.74 40.14 10.92
C PHE A 162 -13.94 38.99 10.30
N GLY A 163 -13.28 39.27 9.17
CA GLY A 163 -12.51 38.32 8.36
C GLY A 163 -11.92 38.97 7.09
N TRP A 164 -11.18 38.19 6.28
CA TRP A 164 -10.61 38.67 5.02
C TRP A 164 -11.67 38.77 3.91
N CYS A 165 -11.71 39.88 3.18
CA CYS A 165 -12.66 40.15 2.10
C CYS A 165 -11.94 40.73 0.86
N PRO A 166 -12.37 40.41 -0.38
CA PRO A 166 -13.54 39.60 -0.74
C PRO A 166 -13.34 38.09 -0.49
N VAL A 167 -14.44 37.40 -0.21
CA VAL A 167 -14.46 35.96 0.07
C VAL A 167 -14.23 35.17 -1.23
N GLU A 168 -13.46 34.08 -1.13
CA GLU A 168 -13.20 33.13 -2.22
C GLU A 168 -14.50 32.53 -2.78
N VAL A 169 -14.70 32.60 -4.10
CA VAL A 169 -15.81 31.99 -4.84
C VAL A 169 -15.34 30.65 -5.43
N ASP A 170 -15.84 29.54 -4.90
CA ASP A 170 -15.38 28.17 -5.19
C ASP A 170 -16.49 27.32 -5.86
N ASP A 171 -17.01 27.81 -7.00
CA ASP A 171 -18.24 27.27 -7.61
C ASP A 171 -18.04 26.13 -8.62
N LYS A 172 -16.81 25.64 -8.84
CA LYS A 172 -16.58 24.45 -9.68
C LYS A 172 -15.42 23.60 -9.16
N ILE A 173 -15.74 22.68 -8.27
CA ILE A 173 -14.81 21.62 -7.86
C ILE A 173 -15.15 20.34 -8.66
N PRO A 174 -14.24 19.82 -9.50
CA PRO A 174 -14.44 18.52 -10.16
C PRO A 174 -14.48 17.38 -9.13
N ARG A 175 -15.17 16.29 -9.51
CA ARG A 175 -15.44 15.12 -8.65
C ARG A 175 -14.17 14.60 -7.97
N ARG A 176 -14.27 14.36 -6.65
CA ARG A 176 -13.28 13.62 -5.85
C ARG A 176 -13.59 12.12 -5.90
N ASN A 177 -12.55 11.30 -5.87
CA ASN A 177 -12.67 9.85 -5.70
C ASN A 177 -13.04 9.54 -4.25
N LEU A 178 -14.33 9.52 -3.97
CA LEU A 178 -14.92 8.95 -2.77
C LEU A 178 -15.43 7.56 -3.14
N VAL A 179 -15.27 6.60 -2.23
CA VAL A 179 -15.89 5.28 -2.37
C VAL A 179 -17.39 5.50 -2.66
N GLU A 180 -17.95 4.79 -3.64
CA GLU A 180 -19.30 4.99 -4.19
C GLU A 180 -20.44 4.96 -3.15
N GLU A 181 -20.15 4.50 -1.93
CA GLU A 181 -21.08 4.35 -0.81
C GLU A 181 -21.25 5.64 0.05
N VAL A 182 -20.46 6.69 -0.22
CA VAL A 182 -20.44 7.93 0.59
C VAL A 182 -21.44 8.96 0.03
N ASN A 183 -22.57 9.14 0.73
CA ASN A 183 -23.58 10.14 0.39
C ASN A 183 -23.15 11.58 0.74
N GLY A 184 -23.60 12.58 -0.03
CA GLY A 184 -23.29 13.99 0.22
C GLY A 184 -23.83 14.54 1.56
N THR A 185 -24.88 13.93 2.11
CA THR A 185 -25.40 14.21 3.47
C THR A 185 -24.48 13.66 4.56
N TYR A 186 -23.90 12.48 4.33
CA TYR A 186 -22.92 11.87 5.21
C TYR A 186 -21.61 12.67 5.24
N MET A 187 -21.09 13.12 4.09
CA MET A 187 -19.91 13.99 4.01
C MET A 187 -20.04 15.28 4.82
N LYS A 188 -21.23 15.86 4.90
CA LYS A 188 -21.46 17.13 5.61
C LYS A 188 -21.40 16.99 7.14
N LYS A 189 -21.59 15.79 7.67
CA LYS A 189 -21.70 15.53 9.12
C LYS A 189 -20.62 14.59 9.64
N CYS A 190 -20.02 13.77 8.79
CA CYS A 190 -19.08 12.76 9.22
C CYS A 190 -17.82 13.40 9.81
N LEU A 191 -17.31 12.76 10.85
CA LEU A 191 -15.99 13.03 11.41
C LEU A 191 -15.30 11.67 11.52
N TYR A 192 -14.07 11.59 11.02
CA TYR A 192 -13.30 10.36 11.05
C TYR A 192 -13.13 9.85 12.47
N HIS A 193 -13.35 8.54 12.63
CA HIS A 193 -13.03 7.80 13.85
C HIS A 193 -12.71 6.37 13.46
N LYS A 194 -11.65 5.79 14.05
CA LYS A 194 -11.12 4.46 13.68
C LYS A 194 -12.18 3.36 13.65
N ILE A 195 -13.11 3.38 14.60
CA ILE A 195 -14.18 2.37 14.76
C ILE A 195 -15.53 2.83 14.18
N GLN A 196 -16.00 4.04 14.51
CA GLN A 196 -17.36 4.48 14.17
C GLN A 196 -17.50 4.90 12.70
N HIS A 197 -16.52 5.63 12.16
CA HIS A 197 -16.56 6.20 10.81
C HIS A 197 -15.19 6.09 10.11
N PRO A 198 -14.72 4.86 9.81
CA PRO A 198 -13.40 4.63 9.23
C PRO A 198 -13.25 5.12 7.79
N LEU A 199 -14.35 5.34 7.07
CA LEU A 199 -14.35 5.79 5.68
C LEU A 199 -14.55 7.30 5.51
N CYS A 200 -14.67 8.06 6.61
CA CYS A 200 -14.88 9.50 6.51
C CYS A 200 -13.56 10.22 6.20
N PRO A 201 -13.47 11.02 5.14
CA PRO A 201 -12.24 11.75 4.77
C PRO A 201 -12.09 13.09 5.51
N VAL A 202 -12.89 13.35 6.55
CA VAL A 202 -12.87 14.59 7.33
C VAL A 202 -12.22 14.31 8.67
N PHE A 203 -11.01 14.82 8.87
CA PHE A 203 -10.19 14.55 10.05
C PHE A 203 -10.12 15.78 10.96
N ASN A 204 -10.18 15.56 12.27
CA ASN A 204 -9.81 16.58 13.26
C ASN A 204 -8.30 16.47 13.52
N LEU A 205 -7.55 17.55 13.32
CA LEU A 205 -6.10 17.57 13.53
C LEU A 205 -5.70 17.14 14.94
N GLY A 206 -6.47 17.52 15.97
CA GLY A 206 -6.21 17.10 17.35
C GLY A 206 -6.39 15.59 17.55
N TYR A 207 -7.33 14.96 16.84
CA TYR A 207 -7.50 13.51 16.86
C TYR A 207 -6.33 12.81 16.16
N VAL A 208 -5.91 13.32 14.98
CA VAL A 208 -4.79 12.78 14.20
C VAL A 208 -3.50 12.76 15.02
N VAL A 209 -3.17 13.87 15.68
CA VAL A 209 -1.98 13.99 16.52
C VAL A 209 -2.05 13.08 17.75
N ARG A 210 -3.23 12.94 18.36
CA ARG A 210 -3.41 12.05 19.50
C ARG A 210 -3.24 10.57 19.12
N GLU A 211 -3.80 10.17 17.97
CA GLU A 211 -3.65 8.80 17.46
C GLU A 211 -2.22 8.50 16.98
N SER A 212 -1.44 9.52 16.58
CA SER A 212 -0.01 9.35 16.26
C SER A 212 0.86 9.11 17.51
N GLY A 213 0.27 9.19 18.72
CA GLY A 213 0.95 9.02 20.00
C GLY A 213 1.66 10.27 20.49
N GLN A 214 1.36 11.45 19.92
CA GLN A 214 1.97 12.72 20.28
C GLN A 214 0.99 13.63 21.02
N ASP A 215 1.51 14.54 21.84
CA ASP A 215 0.70 15.56 22.49
C ASP A 215 0.60 16.82 21.62
N PHE A 216 -0.62 17.28 21.39
CA PHE A 216 -0.89 18.42 20.51
C PHE A 216 -0.29 19.72 21.04
N ARG A 217 -0.29 19.94 22.36
CA ARG A 217 0.16 21.21 22.95
C ARG A 217 1.68 21.37 22.80
N SER A 218 2.43 20.35 23.18
CA SER A 218 3.89 20.34 23.01
C SER A 218 4.31 20.45 21.53
N LEU A 219 3.57 19.78 20.64
CA LEU A 219 3.80 19.81 19.21
C LEU A 219 3.45 21.17 18.58
N ALA A 220 2.43 21.86 19.07
CA ALA A 220 2.05 23.21 18.64
C ALA A 220 3.09 24.27 19.07
N GLU A 221 3.74 24.10 20.22
CA GLU A 221 4.74 25.06 20.71
C GLU A 221 6.07 24.94 19.96
N LYS A 222 6.55 23.70 19.76
CA LYS A 222 7.87 23.41 19.17
C LYS A 222 7.81 23.17 17.66
N GLY A 223 6.64 22.85 17.14
CA GLY A 223 6.44 22.29 15.80
C GLY A 223 6.88 20.83 15.74
N GLY A 224 6.44 20.12 14.71
CA GLY A 224 6.91 18.75 14.44
C GLY A 224 6.25 18.14 13.22
N VAL A 225 6.45 16.84 13.03
CA VAL A 225 6.02 16.13 11.83
C VAL A 225 5.12 14.95 12.17
N VAL A 226 3.99 14.85 11.47
CA VAL A 226 3.00 13.78 11.59
C VAL A 226 2.81 13.13 10.22
N GLY A 227 3.02 11.83 10.15
CA GLY A 227 2.73 11.04 8.96
C GLY A 227 1.30 10.52 8.98
N ILE A 228 0.59 10.66 7.86
CA ILE A 228 -0.72 10.06 7.61
C ILE A 228 -0.53 9.05 6.50
N THR A 229 -0.60 7.76 6.84
CA THR A 229 -0.50 6.69 5.85
C THR A 229 -1.90 6.24 5.44
N ILE A 230 -2.14 6.16 4.13
CA ILE A 230 -3.38 5.65 3.55
C ILE A 230 -3.03 4.37 2.78
N ASP A 231 -3.29 3.22 3.41
CA ASP A 231 -3.00 1.92 2.81
C ASP A 231 -4.20 1.40 2.01
N TRP A 232 -3.94 1.03 0.76
CA TRP A 232 -4.88 0.36 -0.13
C TRP A 232 -4.44 -1.07 -0.39
N LYS A 233 -5.00 -2.02 0.37
CA LYS A 233 -4.80 -3.46 0.13
C LYS A 233 -6.04 -4.01 -0.55
N CYS A 234 -5.99 -4.08 -1.88
CA CYS A 234 -7.16 -4.38 -2.67
C CYS A 234 -7.00 -5.70 -3.42
N ASP A 235 -8.00 -6.56 -3.22
CA ASP A 235 -8.16 -7.76 -4.01
C ASP A 235 -9.25 -7.52 -5.04
N LEU A 236 -8.83 -7.39 -6.30
CA LEU A 236 -9.71 -7.08 -7.43
C LEU A 236 -10.43 -8.31 -7.99
N ASP A 237 -10.22 -9.49 -7.40
CA ASP A 237 -11.06 -10.66 -7.68
C ASP A 237 -12.43 -10.54 -7.04
N TRP A 238 -12.51 -9.78 -5.94
CA TRP A 238 -13.77 -9.36 -5.34
C TRP A 238 -14.24 -8.03 -5.95
N HIS A 239 -15.53 -7.73 -5.78
CA HIS A 239 -16.09 -6.45 -6.22
C HIS A 239 -15.36 -5.28 -5.54
N VAL A 240 -15.09 -4.21 -6.30
CA VAL A 240 -14.33 -3.00 -5.92
C VAL A 240 -14.79 -2.33 -4.61
N ARG A 241 -16.01 -2.62 -4.14
CA ARG A 241 -16.55 -2.15 -2.86
C ARG A 241 -15.79 -2.64 -1.62
N HIS A 242 -15.07 -3.75 -1.74
CA HIS A 242 -14.26 -4.29 -0.65
C HIS A 242 -12.87 -3.64 -0.55
N CYS A 243 -12.45 -2.93 -1.61
CA CYS A 243 -11.23 -2.14 -1.64
C CYS A 243 -11.47 -0.84 -0.85
N LYS A 244 -11.11 -0.85 0.43
CA LYS A 244 -11.31 0.27 1.35
C LYS A 244 -9.96 0.77 1.88
N PRO A 245 -9.79 2.09 2.03
CA PRO A 245 -8.56 2.66 2.56
C PRO A 245 -8.45 2.37 4.05
N ILE A 246 -7.22 2.10 4.49
CA ILE A 246 -6.88 1.98 5.91
C ILE A 246 -6.01 3.18 6.28
N TYR A 247 -6.50 4.02 7.18
CA TYR A 247 -5.76 5.18 7.67
C TYR A 247 -4.93 4.83 8.89
N GLN A 248 -3.65 5.18 8.87
CA GLN A 248 -2.73 5.06 9.99
C GLN A 248 -2.05 6.41 10.24
N PHE A 249 -1.74 6.69 11.50
CA PHE A 249 -1.13 7.95 11.93
C PHE A 249 0.15 7.64 12.70
N HIS A 250 1.24 8.31 12.33
CA HIS A 250 2.56 8.04 12.91
C HIS A 250 3.25 9.34 13.29
N GLY A 251 3.83 9.39 14.49
CA GLY A 251 4.73 10.46 14.88
C GLY A 251 6.09 10.23 14.22
N LEU A 252 6.49 11.09 13.28
CA LEU A 252 7.75 10.96 12.56
C LEU A 252 8.94 11.61 13.28
N TYR A 253 8.69 12.27 14.42
CA TYR A 253 9.72 12.98 15.20
C TYR A 253 9.80 12.43 16.63
N GLY A 254 11.00 12.02 17.04
CA GLY A 254 11.32 11.56 18.40
C GLY A 254 12.13 12.60 19.18
N GLU A 255 11.97 12.63 20.50
CA GLU A 255 12.57 13.62 21.43
C GLU A 255 14.11 13.59 21.51
N LYS A 256 14.80 12.71 20.78
CA LYS A 256 16.24 12.43 20.96
C LYS A 256 17.21 13.30 20.13
N ASN A 257 16.77 14.39 19.49
CA ASN A 257 17.61 15.13 18.54
C ASN A 257 17.96 16.58 18.94
N LEU A 258 19.14 17.04 18.49
CA LEU A 258 19.75 18.38 18.69
C LEU A 258 18.87 19.59 18.33
N SER A 259 17.78 19.38 17.59
CA SER A 259 16.83 20.42 17.20
C SER A 259 15.41 19.98 17.55
N PRO A 260 14.81 20.48 18.64
CA PRO A 260 13.46 20.09 19.00
C PRO A 260 12.43 20.78 18.09
N GLY A 261 11.93 20.05 17.10
CA GLY A 261 10.72 20.42 16.35
C GLY A 261 10.95 20.96 14.94
N PHE A 262 9.83 21.32 14.30
CA PHE A 262 9.78 21.82 12.92
C PHE A 262 9.52 23.32 12.89
N ASN A 263 10.43 24.06 12.26
CA ASN A 263 10.26 25.49 12.03
C ASN A 263 10.82 25.90 10.68
N PHE A 264 10.23 26.93 10.09
CA PHE A 264 10.72 27.54 8.86
C PHE A 264 10.52 29.06 8.91
N ARG A 265 11.19 29.78 8.02
CA ARG A 265 11.09 31.24 7.92
C ARG A 265 10.62 31.64 6.54
N PHE A 266 9.70 32.59 6.46
CA PHE A 266 9.34 33.25 5.21
C PHE A 266 9.18 34.74 5.43
N ALA A 267 9.27 35.52 4.36
CA ALA A 267 9.12 36.96 4.42
C ALA A 267 8.03 37.44 3.46
N ARG A 268 7.12 38.27 3.93
CA ARG A 268 6.19 39.02 3.07
C ARG A 268 6.82 40.38 2.76
N HIS A 269 7.19 40.60 1.51
CA HIS A 269 7.79 41.87 1.06
C HIS A 269 6.68 42.83 0.64
N PHE A 270 6.83 44.10 0.99
CA PHE A 270 5.90 45.15 0.60
C PHE A 270 6.65 46.47 0.45
N VAL A 271 6.13 47.36 -0.40
CA VAL A 271 6.70 48.69 -0.59
C VAL A 271 5.85 49.67 0.18
N GLN A 272 6.45 50.42 1.09
CA GLN A 272 5.77 51.51 1.81
C GLN A 272 6.61 52.77 1.67
N ASN A 273 6.00 53.85 1.17
CA ASN A 273 6.67 55.13 0.91
C ASN A 273 7.97 54.99 0.09
N GLY A 274 7.94 54.20 -0.99
CA GLY A 274 9.09 53.99 -1.89
C GLY A 274 10.24 53.15 -1.31
N THR A 275 10.11 52.68 -0.07
CA THR A 275 11.11 51.81 0.58
C THR A 275 10.63 50.37 0.61
N ASN A 276 11.50 49.44 0.21
CA ASN A 276 11.24 48.01 0.33
C ASN A 276 11.28 47.58 1.80
N ARG A 277 10.17 47.03 2.28
CA ARG A 277 10.02 46.49 3.63
C ARG A 277 9.72 45.01 3.58
N ARG A 278 9.93 44.33 4.70
CA ARG A 278 9.44 42.96 4.85
C ARG A 278 8.95 42.68 6.26
N HIS A 279 7.95 41.82 6.33
CA HIS A 279 7.60 41.14 7.56
C HIS A 279 8.28 39.78 7.55
N LEU A 280 9.22 39.56 8.47
CA LEU A 280 9.84 38.25 8.65
C LEU A 280 8.98 37.44 9.62
N PHE A 281 8.57 36.26 9.17
CA PHE A 281 7.86 35.29 9.98
C PHE A 281 8.79 34.10 10.22
N LYS A 282 9.03 33.78 11.49
CA LYS A 282 9.53 32.46 11.89
C LYS A 282 8.33 31.66 12.36
N VAL A 283 7.95 30.66 11.60
CA VAL A 283 6.78 29.82 11.85
C VAL A 283 7.21 28.50 12.47
N PHE A 284 6.50 28.12 13.51
CA PHE A 284 6.49 26.80 14.10
C PHE A 284 5.14 26.15 13.74
N GLY A 285 5.20 24.95 13.22
CA GLY A 285 4.04 24.32 12.64
C GLY A 285 4.11 22.81 12.73
N ILE A 286 2.94 22.20 12.56
CA ILE A 286 2.83 20.77 12.41
C ILE A 286 2.85 20.49 10.91
N HIS A 287 3.90 19.82 10.44
CA HIS A 287 4.01 19.33 9.09
C HIS A 287 3.31 17.98 8.99
N PHE A 288 2.27 17.92 8.17
CA PHE A 288 1.56 16.69 7.84
C PHE A 288 2.06 16.18 6.50
N ASP A 289 2.48 14.92 6.48
CA ASP A 289 2.90 14.23 5.26
C ASP A 289 1.91 13.09 4.99
N ILE A 290 1.27 13.11 3.83
CA ILE A 290 0.29 12.08 3.43
C ILE A 290 0.98 11.11 2.49
N LEU A 291 1.22 9.90 3.00
CA LEU A 291 1.79 8.80 2.25
C LEU A 291 0.67 7.87 1.83
N VAL A 292 0.49 7.70 0.53
CA VAL A 292 -0.47 6.72 0.00
C VAL A 292 0.31 5.52 -0.49
N ASP A 293 0.10 4.40 0.18
CA ASP A 293 0.64 3.11 -0.24
C ASP A 293 -0.50 2.23 -0.74
N GLY A 294 -0.23 1.38 -1.72
CA GLY A 294 -1.27 0.56 -2.31
C GLY A 294 -0.73 -0.57 -3.14
N LYS A 295 -1.28 -1.76 -2.88
CA LYS A 295 -1.05 -2.96 -3.66
C LYS A 295 -2.38 -3.55 -4.07
N ALA A 296 -2.58 -3.68 -5.38
CA ALA A 296 -3.76 -4.31 -5.96
C ALA A 296 -3.38 -5.63 -6.59
N GLY A 297 -4.06 -6.71 -6.19
CA GLY A 297 -3.93 -8.03 -6.79
C GLY A 297 -5.14 -8.35 -7.66
N LYS A 298 -4.92 -8.98 -8.82
CA LYS A 298 -5.98 -9.52 -9.67
C LYS A 298 -5.56 -10.86 -10.25
N PHE A 299 -6.50 -11.79 -10.40
CA PHE A 299 -6.30 -13.06 -11.05
C PHE A 299 -5.71 -12.88 -12.45
N ASP A 300 -4.63 -13.62 -12.71
CA ASP A 300 -3.97 -13.69 -14.00
C ASP A 300 -3.51 -15.13 -14.27
N ILE A 301 -3.75 -15.59 -15.49
CA ILE A 301 -3.42 -16.94 -15.92
C ILE A 301 -1.91 -17.17 -15.99
N ILE A 302 -1.12 -16.13 -16.29
CA ILE A 302 0.34 -16.26 -16.46
C ILE A 302 1.00 -16.71 -15.14
N PRO A 303 0.91 -15.95 -14.02
CA PRO A 303 1.51 -16.38 -12.76
C PRO A 303 0.84 -17.64 -12.21
N THR A 304 -0.45 -17.86 -12.49
CA THR A 304 -1.14 -19.10 -12.13
C THR A 304 -0.45 -20.31 -12.75
N MET A 305 -0.23 -20.31 -14.07
CA MET A 305 0.42 -21.43 -14.77
C MET A 305 1.88 -21.60 -14.37
N THR A 306 2.61 -20.50 -14.15
CA THR A 306 3.98 -20.55 -13.63
C THR A 306 4.04 -21.15 -12.21
N THR A 307 3.09 -20.81 -11.35
CA THR A 307 2.99 -21.36 -9.99
C THR A 307 2.57 -22.83 -10.00
N ILE A 308 1.67 -23.25 -10.91
CA ILE A 308 1.34 -24.67 -11.11
C ILE A 308 2.59 -25.43 -11.58
N GLY A 309 3.30 -24.91 -12.59
CA GLY A 309 4.50 -25.55 -13.13
C GLY A 309 5.61 -25.73 -12.09
N SER A 310 5.91 -24.67 -11.32
CA SER A 310 6.87 -24.74 -10.22
C SER A 310 6.41 -25.67 -9.09
N GLY A 311 5.11 -25.67 -8.76
CA GLY A 311 4.51 -26.60 -7.81
C GLY A 311 4.67 -28.07 -8.23
N ILE A 312 4.42 -28.41 -9.50
CA ILE A 312 4.66 -29.75 -10.05
C ILE A 312 6.15 -30.11 -9.96
N GLY A 313 7.05 -29.15 -10.25
CA GLY A 313 8.49 -29.34 -10.10
C GLY A 313 8.92 -29.76 -8.69
N ILE A 314 8.30 -29.18 -7.65
CA ILE A 314 8.61 -29.51 -6.25
C ILE A 314 8.24 -30.95 -5.88
N PHE A 315 7.21 -31.53 -6.51
CA PHE A 315 6.88 -32.95 -6.34
C PHE A 315 8.01 -33.85 -6.85
N GLY A 316 8.76 -33.43 -7.88
CA GLY A 316 9.96 -34.11 -8.34
C GLY A 316 11.02 -34.23 -7.24
N VAL A 317 11.31 -33.14 -6.54
CA VAL A 317 12.26 -33.12 -5.42
C VAL A 317 11.80 -34.04 -4.29
N ALA A 318 10.49 -34.07 -4.00
CA ALA A 318 9.93 -34.97 -3.00
C ALA A 318 10.16 -36.45 -3.35
N THR A 319 10.09 -36.83 -4.64
CA THR A 319 10.38 -38.20 -5.07
C THR A 319 11.84 -38.59 -4.87
N VAL A 320 12.78 -37.68 -5.16
CA VAL A 320 14.22 -37.90 -4.93
C VAL A 320 14.49 -38.09 -3.43
N LEU A 321 13.88 -37.26 -2.58
CA LEU A 321 13.99 -37.42 -1.13
C LEU A 321 13.44 -38.78 -0.67
N CYS A 322 12.28 -39.19 -1.20
CA CYS A 322 11.68 -40.48 -0.88
C CYS A 322 12.56 -41.64 -1.34
N ASP A 323 13.19 -41.54 -2.51
CA ASP A 323 14.15 -42.52 -3.01
C ASP A 323 15.38 -42.61 -2.11
N LEU A 324 15.91 -41.47 -1.64
CA LEU A 324 17.03 -41.44 -0.71
C LEU A 324 16.68 -42.10 0.63
N LEU A 325 15.50 -41.79 1.18
CA LEU A 325 14.95 -42.46 2.37
C LEU A 325 14.82 -43.97 2.16
N LEU A 326 14.28 -44.38 1.00
CA LEU A 326 14.00 -45.78 0.70
C LEU A 326 15.28 -46.60 0.54
N LEU A 327 16.31 -46.03 -0.09
CA LEU A 327 17.57 -46.72 -0.38
C LEU A 327 18.58 -46.66 0.77
N HIS A 328 18.51 -45.67 1.67
CA HIS A 328 19.54 -45.51 2.72
C HIS A 328 19.03 -45.80 4.13
N ILE A 329 17.77 -45.48 4.45
CA ILE A 329 17.26 -45.49 5.83
C ILE A 329 16.39 -46.71 6.15
N LEU A 330 15.59 -47.21 5.20
CA LEU A 330 14.68 -48.34 5.48
C LEU A 330 15.45 -49.66 5.81
N PRO A 331 14.93 -50.49 6.73
CA PRO A 331 15.62 -51.71 7.18
C PRO A 331 15.84 -52.76 6.08
N LYS A 332 15.01 -52.78 5.02
CA LYS A 332 15.16 -53.67 3.86
C LYS A 332 15.88 -53.01 2.66
N ARG A 333 16.73 -52.01 2.90
CA ARG A 333 17.40 -51.23 1.85
C ARG A 333 18.19 -52.05 0.82
N HIS A 334 18.87 -53.12 1.24
CA HIS A 334 19.68 -53.95 0.33
C HIS A 334 18.82 -54.65 -0.72
N TYR A 335 17.64 -55.14 -0.32
CA TYR A 335 16.65 -55.71 -1.23
C TYR A 335 16.14 -54.68 -2.26
N TYR A 336 15.85 -53.45 -1.81
CA TYR A 336 15.40 -52.40 -2.71
C TYR A 336 16.49 -51.90 -3.67
N LYS A 337 17.75 -51.82 -3.21
CA LYS A 337 18.90 -51.47 -4.06
C LYS A 337 19.10 -52.48 -5.20
N GLN A 338 19.05 -53.78 -4.91
CA GLN A 338 19.19 -54.83 -5.94
C GLN A 338 18.06 -54.84 -6.98
N LYS A 339 16.86 -54.40 -6.61
CA LYS A 339 15.73 -54.31 -7.55
C LYS A 339 15.74 -53.03 -8.37
N LYS A 340 16.32 -51.93 -7.83
CA LYS A 340 16.39 -50.63 -8.53
C LYS A 340 17.58 -50.52 -9.47
N PHE A 341 18.76 -51.01 -9.05
CA PHE A 341 19.99 -50.90 -9.83
C PHE A 341 20.32 -52.24 -10.49
N LYS A 342 20.57 -52.20 -11.81
CA LYS A 342 21.27 -53.26 -12.53
C LYS A 342 22.68 -52.74 -12.83
N TYR A 343 23.69 -53.48 -12.40
CA TYR A 343 25.07 -53.15 -12.71
C TYR A 343 25.39 -53.73 -14.09
N ALA A 344 25.88 -52.89 -15.00
CA ALA A 344 26.52 -53.33 -16.23
C ALA A 344 28.01 -53.46 -15.92
N GLU A 345 28.59 -54.62 -16.16
CA GLU A 345 30.04 -54.79 -16.07
C GLU A 345 30.68 -54.19 -17.32
N ASP A 346 31.77 -53.46 -17.12
CA ASP A 346 32.53 -52.89 -18.22
C ASP A 346 33.25 -54.05 -18.92
N MET A 347 32.95 -54.29 -20.20
CA MET A 347 33.70 -55.25 -20.99
C MET A 347 35.07 -54.64 -21.24
N GLY A 348 36.03 -54.93 -20.35
CA GLY A 348 37.43 -54.53 -20.53
C GLY A 348 37.96 -55.03 -21.88
N PRO A 349 38.98 -54.36 -22.46
CA PRO A 349 39.55 -54.79 -23.72
C PRO A 349 40.30 -56.11 -23.50
N GLY A 350 39.66 -57.22 -23.85
CA GLY A 350 40.20 -58.54 -23.59
C GLY A 350 39.48 -59.63 -24.37
N GLU A 351 39.99 -59.83 -25.58
CA GLU A 351 40.05 -61.10 -26.33
C GLU A 351 38.75 -61.77 -26.78
N GLY A 352 38.57 -61.74 -28.12
CA GLY A 352 38.29 -62.95 -28.89
C GLY A 352 36.92 -63.61 -28.68
N GLU A 353 36.01 -63.26 -29.58
CA GLU A 353 35.08 -64.17 -30.25
C GLU A 353 34.95 -65.59 -29.65
N HIS A 354 33.88 -65.81 -28.89
CA HIS A 354 33.15 -67.07 -28.94
C HIS A 354 31.70 -66.85 -28.50
N ASP A 355 30.81 -66.84 -29.49
CA ASP A 355 29.39 -67.15 -29.31
C ASP A 355 29.25 -68.57 -28.72
N PRO A 356 28.33 -68.76 -27.76
CA PRO A 356 27.51 -69.94 -27.75
C PRO A 356 26.04 -69.50 -27.77
N VAL A 357 25.49 -69.40 -28.98
CA VAL A 357 24.05 -69.45 -29.21
C VAL A 357 23.52 -70.82 -28.77
N ALA A 358 22.29 -70.83 -28.23
CA ALA A 358 21.44 -72.01 -28.09
C ALA A 358 21.81 -73.06 -27.02
N THR A 359 21.34 -72.86 -25.79
CA THR A 359 20.96 -73.99 -24.92
C THR A 359 19.91 -73.56 -23.88
N SER A 360 18.65 -73.40 -24.29
CA SER A 360 17.52 -73.49 -23.34
C SER A 360 16.14 -73.75 -23.98
N SER A 361 16.01 -73.76 -25.31
CA SER A 361 14.70 -73.91 -25.98
C SER A 361 14.37 -75.34 -26.46
N THR A 362 15.26 -76.32 -26.25
CA THR A 362 15.08 -77.72 -26.68
C THR A 362 14.91 -78.72 -25.53
N LEU A 363 14.64 -78.25 -24.30
CA LEU A 363 14.34 -79.11 -23.15
C LEU A 363 12.83 -79.22 -22.83
N GLY A 364 11.94 -78.61 -23.63
CA GLY A 364 10.48 -78.69 -23.46
C GLY A 364 9.75 -79.56 -24.48
N LEU A 365 10.45 -80.24 -25.40
CA LEU A 365 9.84 -81.00 -26.51
C LEU A 365 10.21 -82.49 -26.53
N GLN A 366 10.97 -82.98 -25.54
CA GLN A 366 11.33 -84.40 -25.40
C GLN A 366 10.74 -85.08 -24.15
N GLU A 367 9.82 -84.41 -23.43
CA GLU A 367 9.04 -85.02 -22.33
C GLU A 367 7.63 -85.50 -22.72
N ASN A 368 7.17 -85.26 -23.97
CA ASN A 368 5.84 -85.70 -24.45
C ASN A 368 5.86 -86.98 -25.32
N MET A 369 6.95 -87.76 -25.31
CA MET A 369 7.02 -89.03 -26.06
C MET A 369 7.50 -90.22 -25.21
N ARG A 370 7.15 -90.23 -23.91
CA ARG A 370 7.37 -91.38 -23.02
C ARG A 370 6.20 -91.77 -22.10
N THR A 371 4.97 -91.39 -22.46
CA THR A 371 3.74 -91.99 -21.92
C THR A 371 2.68 -92.15 -23.01
N SER A 372 2.73 -93.30 -23.70
CA SER A 372 1.63 -94.10 -24.28
C SER A 372 2.16 -94.94 -25.43
#